data_AF-T1AKU0-F1
#
_entry.id   AF-T1AKU0-F1
#
_cell.length_a   1.000
_cell.length_b   1.000
_cell.length_c   1.000
_cell.angle_alpha   90.00
_cell.angle_beta   90.00
_cell.angle_gamma   90.00
#
_symmetry.space_group_name_H-M   'P 1'
#
loop_
_entity.id
_entity.type
_entity.pdbx_description
1 polymer ?
#
loop_
_entity_poly.entity_id
_entity_poly.type
_entity_poly.pdbx_seq_one_letter_code
_entity_poly.pdbx_strand_id
1 'polypeptide(L)'
;MIETLIKRDYAKRINKEIRPTLRGIDLIEMVRRVAPEITDPGTTALQEDSLADIAASRATMADFMGGQIQTVRRLSETLNLGVNGMRAKNI
;
A
#
# COMPACT_ATOMS: atom_id res chain seq x y z
N MET A 1 -4.65 8.71 9.50
CA MET A 1 -3.90 8.45 8.25
C MET A 1 -3.47 9.70 7.49
N ILE A 2 -4.36 10.66 7.22
CA ILE A 2 -4.04 11.88 6.44
C ILE A 2 -2.83 12.64 7.02
N GLU A 3 -2.82 12.86 8.34
CA GLU A 3 -1.72 13.58 9.00
C GLU A 3 -0.36 12.87 8.86
N THR A 4 -0.35 11.54 8.72
CA THR A 4 0.88 10.77 8.45
C THR A 4 1.41 11.05 7.05
N LEU A 5 0.53 11.16 6.06
CA LEU A 5 0.93 11.50 4.68
C LEU A 5 1.50 12.92 4.60
N ILE A 6 0.95 13.85 5.39
CA ILE A 6 1.46 15.22 5.50
C ILE A 6 2.84 15.24 6.18
N LYS A 7 2.96 14.58 7.35
CA LYS A 7 4.23 14.50 8.09
C LYS A 7 5.37 13.86 7.28
N ARG A 8 5.04 12.96 6.35
CA ARG A 8 6.00 12.29 5.47
C ARG A 8 6.25 13.00 4.13
N ASP A 9 5.67 14.19 3.94
CA ASP A 9 5.82 15.00 2.74
C ASP A 9 5.32 14.31 1.45
N TYR A 10 4.29 13.46 1.57
CA TYR A 10 3.58 12.89 0.41
C TYR A 10 2.35 13.73 0.03
N ALA A 11 1.82 14.50 0.97
CA ALA A 11 0.76 15.46 0.74
C ALA A 11 1.00 16.73 1.54
N LYS A 12 0.36 17.81 1.14
CA LYS A 12 0.36 19.09 1.86
C LYS A 12 -1.06 19.60 2.03
N ARG A 13 -1.31 20.26 3.15
CA ARG A 13 -2.55 21.00 3.38
C ARG A 13 -2.35 22.43 2.90
N ILE A 14 -3.17 22.86 1.95
CA ILE A 14 -3.25 24.24 1.48
C ILE A 14 -4.68 24.70 1.75
N ASN A 15 -4.86 25.65 2.69
CA ASN A 15 -6.17 26.04 3.20
C ASN A 15 -6.97 24.80 3.69
N LYS A 16 -8.14 24.55 3.10
CA LYS A 16 -9.02 23.41 3.41
C LYS A 16 -8.83 22.22 2.47
N GLU A 17 -7.81 22.25 1.61
CA GLU A 17 -7.56 21.20 0.62
C GLU A 17 -6.31 20.39 0.94
N ILE A 18 -6.36 19.10 0.60
CA ILE A 18 -5.19 18.22 0.59
C ILE A 18 -4.72 18.10 -0.85
N ARG A 19 -3.47 18.50 -1.09
CA ARG A 19 -2.82 18.44 -2.41
C ARG A 19 -1.63 17.48 -2.33
N PRO A 20 -1.40 16.62 -3.33
CA PRO A 20 -0.21 15.79 -3.35
C PRO A 20 1.06 16.64 -3.54
N THR A 21 2.19 16.16 -3.05
CA THR A 21 3.51 16.69 -3.41
C THR A 21 4.04 15.95 -4.65
N LEU A 22 5.08 16.47 -5.31
CA LEU A 22 5.73 15.75 -6.42
C LEU A 22 6.24 14.38 -5.93
N ARG A 23 6.87 14.33 -4.76
CA ARG A 23 7.30 13.09 -4.12
C ARG A 23 6.16 12.09 -3.90
N GLY A 24 4.99 12.58 -3.48
CA GLY A 24 3.80 11.75 -3.32
C GLY A 24 3.28 11.18 -4.64
N ILE A 25 3.29 12.00 -5.70
CA ILE A 25 2.93 11.58 -7.07
C ILE A 25 3.90 10.51 -7.58
N ASP A 26 5.21 10.79 -7.54
CA ASP A 26 6.23 9.87 -8.03
C ASP A 26 6.17 8.51 -7.31
N LEU A 27 5.96 8.53 -5.99
CA LEU A 27 5.82 7.32 -5.21
C LEU A 27 4.58 6.51 -5.63
N ILE A 28 3.41 7.14 -5.70
CA ILE A 28 2.18 6.39 -6.01
C ILE A 28 2.16 5.89 -7.46
N GLU A 29 2.75 6.63 -8.40
CA GLU A 29 2.90 6.19 -9.79
C GLU A 29 3.84 5.00 -9.90
N MET A 30 5.00 5.03 -9.24
CA MET A 30 5.92 3.89 -9.19
C MET A 30 5.23 2.65 -8.64
N VAL A 31 4.53 2.80 -7.51
CA VAL A 31 3.84 1.68 -6.86
C VAL A 31 2.74 1.12 -7.78
N ARG A 32 1.91 1.97 -8.39
CA ARG A 32 0.86 1.53 -9.33
C ARG A 32 1.41 0.75 -10.53
N ARG A 33 2.61 1.10 -10.99
CA ARG A 33 3.25 0.42 -12.12
C ARG A 33 3.75 -0.97 -11.76
N VAL A 34 4.23 -1.17 -10.52
CA VAL A 34 4.91 -2.40 -10.11
C VAL A 34 3.99 -3.35 -9.36
N ALA A 35 3.11 -2.82 -8.51
CA ALA A 35 2.22 -3.58 -7.64
C ALA A 35 0.87 -2.83 -7.48
N PRO A 36 0.05 -2.75 -8.54
CA PRO A 36 -1.19 -1.97 -8.53
C PRO A 36 -2.16 -2.38 -7.41
N GLU A 37 -2.18 -3.66 -7.04
CA GLU A 37 -3.07 -4.24 -6.03
C GLU A 37 -2.93 -3.60 -4.64
N ILE A 38 -1.76 -3.04 -4.31
CA ILE A 38 -1.52 -2.40 -3.00
C ILE A 38 -2.04 -0.97 -2.93
N THR A 39 -2.39 -0.40 -4.08
CA THR A 39 -2.97 0.94 -4.19
C THR A 39 -4.48 0.91 -4.35
N ASP A 40 -5.06 -0.29 -4.49
CA ASP A 40 -6.49 -0.50 -4.58
C ASP A 40 -7.11 -0.39 -3.18
N PRO A 41 -8.01 0.59 -2.94
CA PRO A 41 -8.71 0.70 -1.65
C PRO A 41 -9.58 -0.54 -1.35
N GLY A 42 -10.05 -1.29 -2.36
CA GLY A 42 -10.80 -2.52 -2.16
C GLY A 42 -9.99 -3.61 -1.47
N THR A 43 -8.69 -3.70 -1.75
CA THR A 43 -7.76 -4.61 -1.06
C THR A 43 -7.67 -4.29 0.44
N THR A 44 -7.66 -3.01 0.80
CA THR A 44 -7.64 -2.59 2.21
C THR A 44 -8.98 -2.84 2.89
N ALA A 45 -10.10 -2.58 2.19
CA ALA A 45 -11.44 -2.86 2.72
C ALA A 45 -11.63 -4.35 3.08
N LEU A 46 -11.17 -5.27 2.22
CA LEU A 46 -11.23 -6.71 2.52
C LEU A 46 -10.42 -7.11 3.76
N GLN A 47 -9.30 -6.42 4.04
CA GLN A 47 -8.52 -6.64 5.25
C GLN A 47 -9.26 -6.13 6.49
N GLU A 48 -9.90 -4.97 6.39
CA GLU A 48 -10.72 -4.40 7.47
C GLU A 48 -11.92 -5.32 7.79
N ASP A 49 -12.60 -5.86 6.76
CA ASP A 49 -13.68 -6.84 6.93
C ASP A 49 -13.18 -8.13 7.61
N SER A 50 -12.01 -8.63 7.19
CA SER A 50 -11.40 -9.82 7.82
C SER A 50 -11.08 -9.59 9.30
N LEU A 51 -10.63 -8.38 9.66
CA LEU A 51 -10.41 -8.00 11.06
C LEU A 51 -11.72 -7.89 11.84
N ALA A 52 -12.79 -7.42 11.21
CA ALA A 52 -14.12 -7.41 11.81
C ALA A 52 -14.66 -8.83 12.04
N ASP A 53 -14.40 -9.77 11.11
CA ASP A 53 -14.75 -11.18 11.28
C ASP A 53 -14.00 -11.83 12.46
N ILE A 54 -12.72 -11.50 12.66
CA ILE A 54 -11.95 -11.96 13.83
C ILE A 54 -12.56 -11.40 15.12
N ALA A 55 -12.87 -10.10 15.16
CA ALA A 55 -13.49 -9.47 16.33
C ALA A 55 -14.85 -10.12 16.67
N ALA A 56 -15.59 -10.56 15.64
CA ALA A 56 -16.84 -11.27 15.78
C ALA A 56 -16.69 -12.80 16.00
N SER A 57 -15.45 -13.29 16.20
CA SER A 57 -15.14 -14.73 16.37
C SER A 57 -15.59 -15.62 15.20
N ARG A 58 -15.70 -15.07 13.98
CA ARG A 58 -16.00 -15.80 12.74
C ARG A 58 -14.76 -16.31 12.00
N ALA A 59 -13.58 -15.77 12.34
CA ALA A 59 -12.28 -16.15 11.80
C ALA A 59 -11.22 -16.09 12.90
N THR A 60 -10.05 -16.68 12.65
CA THR A 60 -8.94 -16.66 13.62
C THR A 60 -7.86 -15.64 13.22
N MET A 61 -7.22 -15.04 14.23
CA MET A 61 -6.06 -14.18 14.01
C MET A 61 -4.91 -14.94 13.35
N ALA A 62 -4.74 -16.23 13.65
CA ALA A 62 -3.67 -17.06 13.08
C ALA A 62 -3.82 -17.20 11.55
N ASP A 63 -5.03 -17.47 11.07
CA ASP A 63 -5.30 -17.62 9.63
C ASP A 63 -5.08 -16.30 8.89
N PHE A 64 -5.58 -15.19 9.45
CA PHE A 64 -5.35 -13.87 8.89
C PHE A 64 -3.87 -13.53 8.79
N MET A 65 -3.11 -13.72 9.88
CA MET A 65 -1.67 -13.44 9.88
C MET A 65 -0.90 -14.34 8.91
N GLY A 66 -1.29 -15.60 8.76
CA GLY A 66 -0.74 -16.50 7.74
C GLY A 66 -0.91 -15.94 6.31
N GLY A 67 -2.10 -15.42 6.00
CA GLY A 67 -2.38 -14.75 4.73
C GLY A 67 -1.58 -13.45 4.54
N GLN A 68 -1.45 -12.64 5.60
CA GLN A 68 -0.68 -11.39 5.55
C GLN A 68 0.81 -11.66 5.25
N ILE A 69 1.41 -12.67 5.89
CA ILE A 69 2.82 -13.03 5.66
C ILE A 69 3.06 -13.43 4.21
N GLN A 70 2.18 -14.26 3.64
CA GLN A 70 2.29 -14.69 2.24
C GLN A 70 2.15 -13.51 1.29
N THR A 71 1.24 -12.59 1.58
CA THR A 71 1.04 -11.37 0.78
C THR A 71 2.25 -10.46 0.81
N VAL A 72 2.81 -10.20 2.00
CA VAL A 72 4.03 -9.38 2.14
C VAL A 72 5.22 -10.00 1.43
N ARG A 73 5.38 -11.34 1.51
CA ARG A 73 6.47 -12.05 0.80
C ARG A 73 6.36 -11.84 -0.71
N ARG A 74 5.19 -12.14 -1.29
CA ARG A 74 4.95 -11.98 -2.73
C ARG A 74 5.15 -10.55 -3.18
N LEU A 75 4.64 -9.58 -2.43
CA LEU A 75 4.80 -8.17 -2.74
C LEU A 75 6.27 -7.73 -2.71
N SER A 76 7.04 -8.19 -1.73
CA SER A 76 8.47 -7.88 -1.63
C SER A 76 9.25 -8.42 -2.84
N GLU A 77 8.91 -9.61 -3.30
CA GLU A 77 9.47 -10.21 -4.53
C GLU A 77 9.10 -9.38 -5.77
N THR A 78 7.81 -9.04 -5.94
CA THR A 78 7.32 -8.20 -7.05
C THR A 78 8.02 -6.85 -7.08
N LEU A 79 8.15 -6.18 -5.93
CA LEU A 79 8.81 -4.88 -5.82
C LEU A 79 10.29 -4.97 -6.16
N ASN A 80 11.01 -5.98 -5.65
CA ASN A 80 12.42 -6.16 -5.98
C ASN A 80 12.64 -6.39 -7.48
N LEU A 81 11.82 -7.24 -8.12
CA LEU A 81 11.90 -7.48 -9.55
C LEU A 81 11.54 -6.23 -10.37
N GLY A 82 10.46 -5.54 -10.00
CA GLY A 82 10.00 -4.34 -10.70
C GLY A 82 10.98 -3.18 -10.59
N VAL A 83 11.55 -2.93 -9.41
CA VAL A 83 12.56 -1.88 -9.19
C VAL A 83 13.83 -2.17 -9.99
N ASN A 84 14.32 -3.41 -9.98
CA ASN A 84 15.49 -3.80 -10.77
C ASN A 84 15.22 -3.66 -12.28
N GLY A 85 14.02 -4.04 -12.74
CA GLY A 85 13.60 -3.86 -14.13
C GLY A 85 13.48 -2.39 -14.57
N MET A 86 13.06 -1.50 -13.67
CA MET A 86 13.04 -0.06 -13.95
C MET A 86 14.45 0.55 -14.03
N ARG A 87 15.37 0.12 -13.16
CA ARG A 87 16.77 0.58 -13.18
C ARG A 87 17.48 0.15 -14.47
N ALA A 88 17.24 -1.07 -14.96
CA ALA A 88 17.86 -1.59 -16.17
C ALA A 88 17.40 -0.92 -17.48
N LYS A 89 16.23 -0.25 -17.48
CA LYS A 89 15.69 0.44 -18.67
C LYS A 89 16.12 1.91 -18.80
N ASN A 90 16.81 2.45 -17.81
CA ASN A 90 17.25 3.84 -17.74
C ASN A 90 18.79 4.00 -17.92
N ILE A 91 19.46 2.96 -18.43
CA ILE A 91 20.89 2.93 -18.82
C ILE A 91 20.92 2.61 -20.33
#